data_AF-A0A530L617-F1
#
_entry.id   AF-A0A530L617-F1
#
_cell.length_a   1.000
_cell.length_b   1.000
_cell.length_c   1.000
_cell.angle_alpha   90.00
_cell.angle_beta   90.00
_cell.angle_gamma   90.00
#
_symmetry.space_group_name_H-M   'P 1'
#
loop_
_entity.id
_entity.type
_entity.pdbx_description
1 polymer ?
#
loop_
_entity_poly.entity_id
_entity_poly.type
_entity_poly.pdbx_seq_one_letter_code
_entity_poly.pdbx_strand_id
1 'polypeptide(L)' 'MNVGAGRPFRSPKAILFDLDGTLVDSAPDIAAAVNELLAGRDLPPLRLDQVKSMIGGGIRKLVERAFAACGTPLLGSALD' A
#
# COMPACT_ATOMS: atom_id res chain seq x y z
N MET A 1 11.55 -4.23 48.91
CA MET A 1 11.53 -3.96 47.45
C MET A 1 10.09 -3.76 47.05
N ASN A 2 9.70 -2.56 46.60
CA ASN A 2 8.32 -2.25 46.23
C ASN A 2 8.16 -2.52 44.72
N VAL A 3 7.48 -3.61 44.36
CA VAL A 3 7.05 -3.84 42.98
C VAL A 3 5.86 -2.92 42.72
N GLY A 4 6.08 -1.84 41.98
CA GLY A 4 5.03 -0.91 41.59
C GLY A 4 3.91 -1.66 40.89
N ALA A 5 2.71 -1.65 41.47
CA ALA A 5 1.53 -2.27 40.91
C ALA A 5 1.30 -1.72 39.49
N GLY A 6 1.44 -2.58 38.48
CA GLY A 6 1.21 -2.23 37.09
C GLY A 6 -0.20 -1.66 36.90
N ARG A 7 -0.32 -0.57 36.14
CA ARG A 7 -1.64 0.02 35.84
C ARG A 7 -2.55 -1.03 35.19
N PRO A 8 -3.80 -1.19 35.65
CA PRO A 8 -4.72 -2.16 35.06
C PRO A 8 -5.02 -1.75 33.60
N PHE A 9 -4.89 -2.72 32.68
CA PHE A 9 -5.28 -2.54 31.30
C PHE A 9 -6.81 -2.39 31.24
N ARG A 10 -7.30 -1.25 30.73
CA ARG A 10 -8.74 -1.00 30.57
C ARG A 10 -9.17 -1.35 29.15
N SER A 11 -10.26 -2.10 29.00
CA SER A 11 -10.80 -2.46 27.69
C SER A 11 -11.21 -1.19 26.92
N PRO A 12 -10.84 -1.08 25.63
CA PRO A 12 -11.22 0.06 24.81
C PRO A 12 -12.74 0.06 24.58
N LYS A 13 -13.35 1.26 24.52
CA LYS A 13 -14.79 1.41 24.23
C LYS A 13 -15.12 1.22 22.73
N ALA A 14 -14.14 1.39 21.86
CA ALA A 14 -14.24 1.18 20.42
C ALA A 14 -12.86 0.84 19.84
N ILE A 15 -12.85 0.11 18.72
CA ILE A 15 -11.65 -0.20 17.94
C ILE A 15 -11.97 0.18 16.49
N LEU A 16 -11.08 0.97 15.88
CA LEU A 16 -11.14 1.31 14.46
C LEU A 16 -10.10 0.47 13.73
N PHE A 17 -10.53 -0.22 12.69
CA PHE A 17 -9.65 -0.97 11.81
C PHE A 17 -9.52 -0.23 10.49
N ASP A 18 -8.29 -0.20 9.98
CA ASP A 18 -8.09 0.08 8.56
C ASP A 18 -8.65 -1.10 7.74
N LEU A 19 -8.90 -0.90 6.45
CA LEU A 19 -9.39 -1.95 5.55
C LEU A 19 -8.20 -2.69 4.92
N ASP A 20 -7.41 -1.97 4.15
CA ASP A 20 -6.35 -2.51 3.31
C ASP A 20 -5.16 -2.99 4.14
N GLY A 21 -4.80 -4.26 3.99
CA GLY A 21 -3.72 -4.89 4.75
C GLY A 21 -4.03 -5.11 6.23
N THR A 22 -5.24 -4.78 6.69
CA THR A 22 -5.71 -5.07 8.07
C THR A 22 -6.84 -6.08 8.06
N LEU A 23 -7.97 -5.76 7.43
CA LEU A 23 -9.11 -6.68 7.32
C LEU A 23 -9.06 -7.51 6.04
N VAL A 24 -8.44 -6.98 4.98
CA VAL A 24 -8.32 -7.64 3.67
C VAL A 24 -6.86 -7.64 3.24
N ASP A 25 -6.33 -8.78 2.79
CA ASP A 25 -5.07 -8.83 2.04
C ASP A 25 -5.33 -8.38 0.60
N SER A 26 -5.49 -7.07 0.40
CA SER A 26 -5.82 -6.46 -0.89
C SER A 26 -4.60 -6.33 -1.82
N ALA A 27 -3.42 -6.67 -1.34
CA ALA A 27 -2.19 -6.49 -2.11
C ALA A 27 -2.10 -7.33 -3.40
N PRO A 28 -2.58 -8.59 -3.48
CA PRO A 28 -2.63 -9.33 -4.73
C PRO A 28 -3.51 -8.65 -5.78
N ASP A 29 -4.67 -8.13 -5.38
CA ASP A 29 -5.60 -7.45 -6.29
C ASP A 29 -5.03 -6.11 -6.76
N ILE A 30 -4.41 -5.35 -5.86
CA ILE A 30 -3.69 -4.11 -6.20
C ILE A 30 -2.56 -4.41 -7.20
N ALA A 31 -1.80 -5.49 -7.00
CA ALA A 31 -0.75 -5.89 -7.92
C ALA A 31 -1.27 -6.30 -9.30
N ALA A 32 -2.41 -7.00 -9.35
CA ALA A 32 -3.08 -7.32 -10.61
C ALA A 32 -3.49 -6.05 -11.37
N ALA A 33 -4.14 -5.10 -10.69
CA ALA A 33 -4.58 -3.84 -11.28
C ALA A 33 -3.39 -2.97 -11.77
N VAL A 34 -2.31 -2.88 -10.99
CA VAL A 34 -1.09 -2.17 -11.42
C VAL A 34 -0.48 -2.82 -12.67
N ASN A 35 -0.40 -4.14 -12.71
CA ASN A 35 0.17 -4.84 -13.85
C ASN A 35 -0.72 -4.75 -15.10
N GLU A 36 -2.04 -4.68 -14.95
CA GLU A 36 -2.96 -4.40 -16.05
C GLU A 36 -2.70 -3.00 -16.63
N LEU A 37 -2.54 -1.98 -15.77
CA LEU A 37 -2.20 -0.63 -16.18
C LEU A 37 -0.86 -0.56 -16.93
N LEU A 38 0.18 -1.24 -16.41
CA LEU A 38 1.50 -1.28 -17.04
C LEU A 38 1.46 -1.99 -18.40
N ALA A 39 0.71 -3.09 -18.50
CA ALA A 39 0.54 -3.82 -19.75
C ALA A 39 -0.11 -2.93 -20.84
N GLY A 40 -1.09 -2.10 -20.48
CA GLY A 40 -1.68 -1.11 -21.39
C GLY A 40 -0.73 0.01 -21.86
N ARG A 41 0.50 0.05 -21.33
CA ARG A 41 1.56 1.00 -21.70
C ARG A 41 2.83 0.30 -22.21
N ASP A 42 2.73 -0.99 -22.55
CA ASP A 42 3.87 -1.81 -23.00
C ASP A 42 5.04 -1.87 -22.00
N LEU A 43 4.75 -1.72 -20.70
CA LEU A 43 5.74 -1.77 -19.62
C LEU A 43 5.81 -3.18 -19.00
N PRO A 44 6.98 -3.60 -18.50
CA PRO A 44 7.13 -4.92 -17.88
C PRO A 44 6.34 -5.00 -16.57
N PRO A 45 5.80 -6.20 -16.23
CA PRO A 45 5.06 -6.38 -14.98
C PRO A 45 5.99 -6.31 -13.77
N LEU A 46 5.43 -5.90 -12.64
CA LEU A 46 6.07 -5.89 -11.34
C LEU A 46 5.64 -7.12 -10.53
N ARG A 47 6.57 -7.66 -9.74
CA ARG A 47 6.26 -8.73 -8.78
C ARG A 47 5.42 -8.21 -7.63
N LEU A 48 4.69 -9.11 -6.97
CA LEU A 48 3.83 -8.77 -5.83
C LEU A 48 4.60 -8.07 -4.68
N ASP A 49 5.82 -8.51 -4.37
CA ASP A 49 6.66 -7.91 -3.32
C ASP A 49 7.05 -6.47 -3.67
N GLN A 50 7.33 -6.20 -4.95
CA GLN A 50 7.63 -4.85 -5.43
C GLN A 50 6.40 -3.96 -5.28
N VAL A 51 5.23 -4.40 -5.74
CA VAL A 51 3.98 -3.61 -5.61
C VAL A 51 3.62 -3.40 -4.14
N LYS A 52 3.74 -4.44 -3.29
CA LYS A 52 3.50 -4.33 -1.83
C LYS A 52 4.32 -3.21 -1.20
N SER A 53 5.59 -3.07 -1.56
CA SER A 53 6.46 -2.00 -1.05
C SER A 53 6.03 -0.58 -1.46
N MET A 54 5.19 -0.46 -2.50
CA MET A 54 4.71 0.81 -3.06
C MET A 54 3.36 1.23 -2.48
N ILE A 55 2.65 0.35 -1.78
CA ILE A 55 1.33 0.62 -1.20
C ILE A 55 1.44 1.68 -0.09
N GLY A 56 0.44 2.57 -0.05
CA GLY A 56 0.33 3.64 0.94
C GLY A 56 0.55 5.04 0.35
N GLY A 57 -0.15 6.03 0.90
CA GLY A 57 -0.13 7.41 0.39
C GLY A 57 -1.05 7.66 -0.81
N GLY A 58 -2.00 6.74 -1.06
CA GLY A 58 -3.05 6.87 -2.08
C GLY A 58 -2.65 6.35 -3.47
N ILE A 59 -3.65 6.25 -4.35
CA ILE A 59 -3.52 5.67 -5.70
C ILE A 59 -2.51 6.44 -6.55
N ARG A 60 -2.50 7.78 -6.50
CA ARG A 60 -1.56 8.60 -7.28
C ARG A 60 -0.10 8.20 -7.01
N LYS A 61 0.30 8.12 -5.73
CA LYS A 61 1.66 7.72 -5.34
C LYS A 61 1.99 6.29 -5.74
N LEU A 62 1.01 5.39 -5.69
CA LEU A 62 1.19 4.01 -6.16
C LEU A 62 1.55 3.99 -7.66
N VAL A 63 0.80 4.72 -8.49
CA VAL A 63 1.04 4.79 -9.93
C VAL A 63 2.38 5.46 -10.24
N GLU A 64 2.72 6.58 -9.59
CA GLU A 64 4.02 7.24 -9.74
C GLU A 64 5.19 6.27 -9.46
N ARG A 65 5.12 5.52 -8.35
CA ARG A 65 6.16 4.57 -7.95
C ARG A 65 6.27 3.39 -8.93
N ALA A 66 5.14 2.87 -9.41
CA ALA A 66 5.13 1.76 -10.36
C ALA A 66 5.81 2.15 -11.68
N PHE A 67 5.45 3.30 -12.25
CA PHE A 67 6.04 3.81 -13.48
C PHE A 67 7.54 4.15 -13.34
N ALA A 68 7.93 4.74 -12.21
CA ALA A 68 9.33 4.99 -11.90
C ALA A 68 10.14 3.68 -11.79
N ALA A 69 9.58 2.62 -11.21
CA ALA A 69 10.23 1.31 -11.12
C ALA A 69 10.41 0.63 -12.49
N CYS A 70 9.54 0.93 -13.45
CA CYS A 70 9.67 0.49 -14.84
C CYS A 70 10.59 1.41 -15.69
N GLY A 71 11.28 2.37 -15.07
CA GLY A 71 12.19 3.28 -15.77
C GLY A 71 11.50 4.37 -16.59
N THR A 72 10.19 4.57 -16.40
CA THR A 72 9.40 5.59 -17.13
C THR A 72 8.69 6.52 -16.13
N PRO A 73 9.41 7.37 -15.38
CA PRO A 73 8.78 8.26 -14.39
C PRO A 73 7.72 9.16 -15.04
N LEU A 74 6.57 9.29 -14.39
CA LEU A 74 5.50 10.17 -14.84
C LEU A 74 5.81 11.62 -14.47
N LEU A 75 5.50 12.54 -15.39
CA LEU A 75 5.48 13.97 -15.11
C LEU A 75 4.17 14.33 -14.38
N GLY A 76 4.20 15.35 -13.52
CA GLY A 76 3.09 15.69 -12.62
C GLY A 76 1.73 15.90 -13.31
N SER A 77 1.72 16.32 -14.58
CA SER A 77 0.51 16.53 -15.38
C SER A 77 -0.04 15.26 -16.04
N ALA A 78 0.64 14.12 -15.94
CA ALA A 78 0.19 12.86 -16.53
C ALA A 78 -0.81 12.08 -15.65
N LEU A 79 -1.08 12.58 -14.43
CA LEU A 79 -1.93 11.95 -13.41
C LEU A 79 -3.06 12.88 -12.92
N ASP A 80 -3.33 13.93 -13.68
CA ASP A 80 -4.50 14.79 -13.56
C ASP A 80 -5.68 14.17 -14.33
#